data_AF-A0A2S8F760-F1
#
_entry.id   AF-A0A2S8F760-F1
#
_cell.length_a   1.000
_cell.length_b   1.000
_cell.length_c   1.000
_cell.angle_alpha   90.00
_cell.angle_beta   90.00
_cell.angle_gamma   90.00
#
_symmetry.space_group_name_H-M   'P 1'
#
loop_
_entity.id
_entity.type
_entity.pdbx_description
1 polymer ?
#
loop_
_entity_poly.entity_id
_entity_poly.type
_entity_poly.pdbx_seq_one_letter_code
_entity_poly.pdbx_strand_id
1 'polypeptide(L)'
;MNSRKQQMKQYVDEMLVCHQPCTRHRRAYWNLIREVRAKSEILSVGFDSAIRKPEHLHVYIRALSYLAKYRTKWFRQPETWRAPFCLSEPTSNRVAFRALMKHLFERYPVPNFLAFAWMRPQAKRWYHELYVHMAAGSGVRQFKEKPGIPLTPAAAKYFLKAPDHLSPVEAMRWAQIRAFGGCKPLALELVRNTILKELTRDERFWETVIRFLIREKLSYLPEASMLVDFIDQQKYQPAEKVWGRGGGPLPLQPEFTMKGRTLRSLQRHMYNWRKELLLKQPSLAKRNFHWDAIEVQPMVHQDGNIRWLIFELLNDRALMLEGAAMDHCVGDYVEQCAERKSSIWSLRIHAKGCPKRMVTIEIDPERKAIVQANAKSNEDPSPAAKEILQRWATREGLAMCLEE
;
A
#
# COMPACT_ATOMS: atom_id res chain seq x y z
N MET A 1 10.41 -21.14 33.77
CA MET A 1 11.08 -20.10 32.95
C MET A 1 12.46 -20.50 32.41
N ASN A 2 13.29 -21.28 33.15
CA ASN A 2 14.63 -21.70 32.69
C ASN A 2 14.64 -22.61 31.44
N SER A 3 13.72 -23.57 31.33
CA SER A 3 13.65 -24.49 30.18
C SER A 3 13.43 -23.77 28.84
N ARG A 4 12.49 -22.81 28.78
CA ARG A 4 12.19 -22.04 27.55
C ARG A 4 13.34 -21.12 27.09
N LYS A 5 14.06 -20.51 28.03
CA LYS A 5 15.26 -19.70 27.71
C LYS A 5 16.39 -20.58 27.18
N GLN A 6 16.57 -21.77 27.76
CA GLN A 6 17.59 -22.73 27.34
C GLN A 6 17.30 -23.32 25.95
N GLN A 7 16.04 -23.70 25.69
CA GLN A 7 15.58 -24.16 24.36
C GLN A 7 15.81 -23.09 23.28
N MET A 8 15.52 -21.82 23.57
CA MET A 8 15.74 -20.75 22.60
C MET A 8 17.23 -20.47 22.37
N LYS A 9 18.08 -20.59 23.40
CA LYS A 9 19.53 -20.49 23.25
C LYS A 9 20.07 -21.59 22.34
N GLN A 10 19.63 -22.84 22.55
CA GLN A 10 19.94 -23.97 21.68
C GLN A 10 19.50 -23.72 20.24
N TYR A 11 18.26 -23.24 20.04
CA TYR A 11 17.76 -22.85 18.73
C TYR A 11 18.64 -21.80 18.04
N VAL A 12 19.06 -20.75 18.76
CA VAL A 12 19.94 -19.71 18.20
C VAL A 12 21.30 -20.30 17.81
N ASP A 13 21.89 -21.15 18.66
CA ASP A 13 23.17 -21.84 18.37
C ASP A 13 23.06 -22.73 17.12
N GLU A 14 22.00 -23.55 17.03
CA GLU A 14 21.69 -24.38 15.85
C GLU A 14 21.56 -23.52 14.59
N MET A 15 20.78 -22.45 14.65
CA MET A 15 20.55 -21.56 13.52
C MET A 15 21.83 -20.85 13.04
N LEU A 16 22.72 -20.48 13.97
CA LEU A 16 24.03 -19.90 13.64
C LEU A 16 24.91 -20.90 12.89
N VAL A 17 24.85 -22.18 13.24
CA VAL A 17 25.54 -23.26 12.51
C VAL A 17 24.90 -23.46 11.14
N CYS A 18 23.57 -23.52 11.05
CA CYS A 18 22.86 -23.68 9.78
C CYS A 18 23.13 -22.54 8.78
N HIS A 19 23.34 -21.31 9.27
CA HIS A 19 23.62 -20.14 8.42
C HIS A 19 25.11 -19.89 8.18
N GLN A 20 25.98 -20.76 8.68
CA GLN A 20 27.41 -20.65 8.47
C GLN A 20 27.73 -20.61 6.95
N PRO A 21 28.49 -19.62 6.47
CA PRO A 21 28.90 -19.57 5.08
C PRO A 21 29.97 -20.64 4.77
N CYS A 22 30.28 -20.84 3.50
CA CYS A 22 31.29 -21.81 3.08
C CYS A 22 32.68 -21.55 3.70
N THR A 23 33.55 -22.57 3.64
CA THR A 23 34.86 -22.63 4.31
C THR A 23 35.68 -21.34 4.22
N ARG A 24 35.75 -20.72 3.04
CA ARG A 24 36.48 -19.44 2.80
C ARG A 24 36.02 -18.26 3.68
N HIS A 25 34.80 -18.27 4.20
CA HIS A 25 34.20 -17.21 5.01
C HIS A 25 33.98 -17.63 6.47
N ARG A 26 34.17 -18.91 6.78
CA ARG A 26 33.85 -19.52 8.08
C ARG A 26 34.55 -18.83 9.26
N ARG A 27 35.86 -18.57 9.14
CA ARG A 27 36.65 -17.92 10.20
C ARG A 27 36.14 -16.50 10.50
N ALA A 28 35.89 -15.71 9.45
CA ALA A 28 35.38 -14.35 9.61
C ALA A 28 33.96 -14.33 10.19
N TYR A 29 33.12 -15.30 9.81
CA TYR A 29 31.79 -15.45 10.37
C TYR A 29 31.82 -15.72 11.87
N TRP A 30 32.54 -16.75 12.33
CA TRP A 30 32.57 -17.07 13.76
C TRP A 30 33.26 -16.01 14.60
N ASN A 31 34.27 -15.32 14.06
CA ASN A 31 34.83 -14.14 14.70
C ASN A 31 33.78 -13.04 14.88
N LEU A 32 33.04 -12.70 13.81
CA LEU A 32 31.96 -11.73 13.89
C LEU A 32 30.88 -12.12 14.91
N ILE A 33 30.45 -13.39 14.92
CA ILE A 33 29.47 -13.89 15.89
C ILE A 33 29.98 -13.75 17.32
N ARG A 34 31.26 -14.07 17.57
CA ARG A 34 31.89 -13.91 18.89
C ARG A 34 31.85 -12.45 19.34
N GLU A 35 32.28 -11.51 18.50
CA GLU A 35 32.28 -10.09 18.83
C GLU A 35 30.87 -9.54 19.05
N VAL A 36 29.89 -9.96 18.24
CA VAL A 36 28.49 -9.54 18.39
C VAL A 36 27.88 -10.05 19.70
N ARG A 37 28.13 -11.30 20.07
CA ARG A 37 27.69 -11.89 21.35
C ARG A 37 28.33 -11.21 22.55
N ALA A 38 29.62 -10.87 22.46
CA ALA A 38 30.35 -10.28 23.57
C ALA A 38 29.94 -8.82 23.83
N LYS A 39 29.51 -8.09 22.80
CA LYS A 39 29.37 -6.63 22.86
C LYS A 39 27.94 -6.13 22.71
N SER A 40 26.98 -6.98 22.37
CA SER A 40 25.61 -6.54 22.10
C SER A 40 24.57 -7.61 22.38
N GLU A 41 23.30 -7.18 22.38
CA GLU A 41 22.15 -8.06 22.61
C GLU A 41 21.49 -8.57 21.32
N ILE A 42 22.11 -8.32 20.15
CA ILE A 42 21.55 -8.70 18.83
C ILE A 42 21.18 -10.19 18.77
N LEU A 43 21.96 -11.05 19.43
CA LEU A 43 21.77 -12.51 19.48
C LEU A 43 21.26 -13.00 20.85
N SER A 44 20.88 -12.09 21.74
CA SER A 44 20.41 -12.41 23.10
C SER A 44 18.93 -12.80 23.09
N VAL A 45 18.61 -13.82 23.89
CA VAL A 45 17.25 -14.33 24.06
C VAL A 45 16.54 -13.51 25.15
N GLY A 46 15.49 -12.79 24.78
CA GLY A 46 14.49 -12.28 25.73
C GLY A 46 14.61 -10.82 26.18
N PHE A 47 15.24 -9.94 25.40
CA PHE A 47 15.40 -8.52 25.77
C PHE A 47 14.33 -7.59 25.21
N ASP A 48 13.75 -7.90 24.05
CA ASP A 48 12.67 -7.10 23.46
C ASP A 48 11.33 -7.80 23.72
N SER A 49 10.41 -7.13 24.43
CA SER A 49 9.07 -7.66 24.70
C SER A 49 8.25 -7.87 23.41
N ALA A 50 8.70 -7.30 22.29
CA ALA A 50 8.21 -7.53 20.93
C ALA A 50 8.85 -8.74 20.23
N ILE A 51 9.99 -9.25 20.70
CA ILE A 51 10.65 -10.47 20.19
C ILE A 51 10.13 -11.68 20.99
N ARG A 52 8.88 -12.06 20.70
CA ARG A 52 8.26 -13.26 21.29
C ARG A 52 8.47 -14.52 20.46
N LYS A 53 9.01 -14.39 19.24
CA LYS A 53 9.08 -15.47 18.27
C LYS A 53 10.48 -15.64 17.64
N PRO A 54 10.95 -16.89 17.43
CA PRO A 54 12.30 -17.19 16.92
C PRO A 54 12.63 -16.54 15.56
N GLU A 55 11.65 -16.32 14.70
CA GLU A 55 11.82 -15.71 13.37
C GLU A 55 12.44 -14.30 13.39
N HIS A 56 12.28 -13.56 14.49
CA HIS A 56 12.87 -12.22 14.61
C HIS A 56 14.40 -12.27 14.79
N LEU A 57 14.96 -13.34 15.35
CA LEU A 57 16.42 -13.51 15.46
C LEU A 57 17.01 -14.09 14.17
N HIS A 58 16.23 -14.92 13.46
CA HIS A 58 16.65 -15.53 12.20
C HIS A 58 17.09 -14.49 11.15
N VAL A 59 16.40 -13.36 11.05
CA VAL A 59 16.77 -12.29 10.11
C VAL A 59 18.15 -11.68 10.41
N TYR A 60 18.53 -11.56 11.68
CA TYR A 60 19.85 -11.06 12.08
C TYR A 60 20.94 -12.10 11.83
N ILE A 61 20.69 -13.37 12.19
CA ILE A 61 21.63 -14.47 11.93
C ILE A 61 21.97 -14.56 10.44
N ARG A 62 20.94 -14.53 9.58
CA ARG A 62 21.13 -14.51 8.12
C ARG A 62 21.92 -13.29 7.67
N ALA A 63 21.60 -12.09 8.19
CA ALA A 63 22.30 -10.87 7.85
C ALA A 63 23.79 -10.92 8.25
N LEU A 64 24.13 -11.43 9.45
CA LEU A 64 25.50 -11.63 9.91
C LEU A 64 26.29 -12.60 9.02
N SER A 65 25.65 -13.67 8.53
CA SER A 65 26.23 -14.56 7.53
C SER A 65 26.57 -13.81 6.23
N TYR A 66 25.70 -12.92 5.77
CA TYR A 66 26.02 -12.04 4.64
C TYR A 66 27.17 -11.09 4.95
N LEU A 67 27.22 -10.47 6.14
CA LEU A 67 28.31 -9.52 6.47
C LEU A 67 29.68 -10.21 6.37
N ALA A 68 29.78 -11.45 6.85
CA ALA A 68 31.00 -12.26 6.75
C ALA A 68 31.38 -12.61 5.31
N LYS A 69 30.39 -12.84 4.42
CA LYS A 69 30.66 -13.07 2.98
C LYS A 69 31.28 -11.84 2.30
N TYR A 70 31.05 -10.64 2.83
CA TYR A 70 31.62 -9.38 2.35
C TYR A 70 32.85 -8.92 3.17
N ARG A 71 33.53 -9.81 3.90
CA ARG A 71 34.67 -9.46 4.77
C ARG A 71 35.80 -8.66 4.10
N THR A 72 36.02 -8.88 2.80
CA THR A 72 37.07 -8.18 2.04
C THR A 72 36.75 -6.71 1.80
N LYS A 73 35.54 -6.28 2.17
CA LYS A 73 35.04 -4.92 2.06
C LYS A 73 34.88 -4.26 3.44
N TRP A 74 35.35 -4.91 4.51
CA TRP A 74 35.32 -4.31 5.84
C TRP A 74 36.33 -3.17 5.94
N PHE A 75 35.85 -1.99 6.33
CA PHE A 75 36.64 -0.81 6.64
C PHE A 75 37.27 -0.89 8.04
N ARG A 76 36.55 -1.46 9.02
CA ARG A 76 37.07 -1.74 10.37
C ARG A 76 36.75 -3.16 10.79
N GLN A 77 37.62 -3.73 11.63
CA GLN A 77 37.48 -5.10 12.10
C GLN A 77 36.43 -5.21 13.23
N PRO A 78 35.67 -6.31 13.33
CA PRO A 78 34.66 -6.53 14.38
C PRO A 78 35.18 -6.33 15.81
N GLU A 79 36.44 -6.66 16.06
CA GLU A 79 37.12 -6.57 17.37
C GLU A 79 37.20 -5.12 17.88
N THR A 80 37.22 -4.15 16.98
CA THR A 80 37.26 -2.73 17.32
C THR A 80 35.87 -2.10 17.45
N TRP A 81 34.81 -2.87 17.15
CA TRP A 81 33.44 -2.37 17.27
C TRP A 81 33.07 -2.16 18.73
N ARG A 82 32.36 -1.06 19.00
CA ARG A 82 31.70 -0.79 20.27
C ARG A 82 30.20 -0.66 20.00
N ALA A 83 29.39 -1.48 20.64
CA ALA A 83 27.95 -1.39 20.47
C ALA A 83 27.43 -0.09 21.08
N PRO A 84 26.35 0.47 20.54
CA PRO A 84 25.66 1.58 21.20
C PRO A 84 25.21 1.15 22.59
N PHE A 85 25.39 2.03 23.56
CA PHE A 85 25.00 1.81 24.95
C PHE A 85 24.16 3.00 25.40
N CYS A 86 23.04 2.70 26.08
CA CYS A 86 22.16 3.70 26.66
C CYS A 86 21.89 3.29 28.12
N LEU A 87 22.07 4.24 29.04
CA LEU A 87 21.94 4.01 30.48
C LEU A 87 20.46 3.85 30.91
N SER A 88 19.54 4.48 30.20
CA SER A 88 18.12 4.53 30.57
C SER A 88 17.28 3.45 29.91
N GLU A 89 17.68 2.96 28.74
CA GLU A 89 16.91 1.96 27.99
C GLU A 89 17.81 0.98 27.23
N PRO A 90 17.36 -0.26 27.04
CA PRO A 90 18.10 -1.26 26.26
C PRO A 90 18.18 -0.85 24.79
N THR A 91 19.35 -1.03 24.17
CA THR A 91 19.51 -0.71 22.75
C THR A 91 18.81 -1.77 21.90
N SER A 92 17.81 -1.37 21.12
CA SER A 92 17.12 -2.30 20.21
C SER A 92 18.08 -2.99 19.23
N ASN A 93 17.80 -4.27 18.91
CA ASN A 93 18.61 -5.06 17.98
C ASN A 93 18.78 -4.37 16.61
N ARG A 94 17.76 -3.63 16.16
CA ARG A 94 17.80 -2.88 14.91
C ARG A 94 18.82 -1.74 14.95
N VAL A 95 18.89 -1.01 16.07
CA VAL A 95 19.88 0.07 16.29
C VAL A 95 21.29 -0.50 16.41
N ALA A 96 21.47 -1.56 17.20
CA ALA A 96 22.76 -2.23 17.36
C ALA A 96 23.27 -2.80 16.01
N PHE A 97 22.42 -3.48 15.25
CA PHE A 97 22.77 -4.00 13.92
C PHE A 97 23.15 -2.87 12.95
N ARG A 98 22.40 -1.75 12.95
CA ARG A 98 22.73 -0.59 12.12
C ARG A 98 24.11 -0.03 12.48
N ALA A 99 24.43 0.07 13.77
CA ALA A 99 25.74 0.55 14.24
C ALA A 99 26.89 -0.39 13.85
N LEU A 100 26.67 -1.71 13.92
CA LEU A 100 27.62 -2.71 13.42
C LEU A 100 27.88 -2.52 11.92
N MET A 101 26.82 -2.35 11.12
CA MET A 101 26.92 -2.09 9.69
C MET A 101 27.72 -0.81 9.37
N LYS A 102 27.52 0.28 10.14
CA LYS A 102 28.33 1.50 10.02
C LYS A 102 29.80 1.20 10.25
N HIS A 103 30.10 0.55 11.37
CA HIS A 103 31.46 0.25 11.77
C HIS A 103 32.19 -0.63 10.74
N LEU A 104 31.53 -1.68 10.27
CA LEU A 104 32.15 -2.64 9.37
C LEU A 104 32.37 -2.06 7.97
N PHE A 105 31.46 -1.27 7.40
CA PHE A 105 31.51 -0.95 5.98
C PHE A 105 31.61 0.55 5.64
N GLU A 106 31.09 1.45 6.48
CA GLU A 106 30.89 2.85 6.10
C GLU A 106 32.12 3.70 6.30
N ARG A 107 32.80 4.02 5.19
CA ARG A 107 33.64 5.21 5.09
C ARG A 107 32.79 6.46 4.83
N TYR A 108 31.68 6.29 4.13
CA TYR A 108 30.68 7.33 3.85
C TYR A 108 29.30 6.89 4.34
N PRO A 109 28.48 7.82 4.85
CA PRO A 109 27.15 7.49 5.37
C PRO A 109 26.23 6.86 4.32
N VAL A 110 25.61 5.74 4.68
CA VAL A 110 24.61 5.05 3.85
C VAL A 110 23.22 5.14 4.50
N PRO A 111 22.15 5.37 3.72
CA PRO A 111 20.78 5.39 4.25
C PRO A 111 20.39 4.10 4.98
N ASN A 112 19.63 4.24 6.05
CA ASN A 112 19.21 3.13 6.91
C ASN A 112 18.37 2.08 6.16
N PHE A 113 17.47 2.48 5.25
CA PHE A 113 16.65 1.52 4.48
C PHE A 113 17.51 0.48 3.74
N LEU A 114 18.68 0.89 3.26
CA LEU A 114 19.58 0.01 2.52
C LEU A 114 20.35 -0.93 3.45
N ALA A 115 20.70 -0.49 4.67
CA ALA A 115 21.23 -1.39 5.70
C ALA A 115 20.17 -2.44 6.10
N PHE A 116 18.94 -2.00 6.30
CA PHE A 116 17.84 -2.88 6.71
C PHE A 116 17.37 -3.83 5.61
N ALA A 117 17.67 -3.53 4.34
CA ALA A 117 17.41 -4.44 3.23
C ALA A 117 18.12 -5.80 3.37
N TRP A 118 19.25 -5.88 4.10
CA TRP A 118 19.99 -7.13 4.37
C TRP A 118 19.23 -8.09 5.29
N MET A 119 18.30 -7.58 6.09
CA MET A 119 17.48 -8.38 6.99
C MET A 119 16.23 -8.95 6.30
N ARG A 120 15.89 -8.51 5.08
CA ARG A 120 14.71 -8.97 4.36
C ARG A 120 14.86 -10.45 3.91
N PRO A 121 13.81 -11.29 4.02
CA PRO A 121 13.84 -12.68 3.55
C PRO A 121 14.32 -12.88 2.11
N GLN A 122 13.86 -12.01 1.22
CA GLN A 122 14.19 -12.00 -0.20
C GLN A 122 15.25 -10.94 -0.57
N ALA A 123 16.24 -10.72 0.30
CA ALA A 123 17.31 -9.77 0.00
C ALA A 123 18.06 -10.19 -1.28
N LYS A 124 17.94 -9.38 -2.33
CA LYS A 124 18.63 -9.60 -3.61
C LYS A 124 20.11 -9.28 -3.44
N ARG A 125 20.98 -10.02 -4.11
CA ARG A 125 22.45 -9.85 -4.02
C ARG A 125 22.89 -8.39 -4.26
N TRP A 126 22.30 -7.74 -5.26
CA TRP A 126 22.59 -6.35 -5.60
C TRP A 126 22.22 -5.35 -4.49
N TYR A 127 21.33 -5.68 -3.55
CA TYR A 127 21.07 -4.84 -2.37
C TYR A 127 22.33 -4.71 -1.50
N HIS A 128 23.05 -5.83 -1.34
CA HIS A 128 24.28 -5.87 -0.56
C HIS A 128 25.42 -5.16 -1.31
N GLU A 129 25.54 -5.41 -2.61
CA GLU A 129 26.54 -4.75 -3.47
C GLU A 129 26.31 -3.24 -3.53
N LEU A 130 25.07 -2.78 -3.65
CA LEU A 130 24.74 -1.35 -3.63
C LEU A 130 25.11 -0.71 -2.28
N TYR A 131 24.83 -1.40 -1.16
CA TYR A 131 25.21 -0.90 0.16
C TYR A 131 26.73 -0.69 0.27
N VAL A 132 27.51 -1.72 -0.08
CA VAL A 132 28.98 -1.66 0.00
C VAL A 132 29.56 -0.64 -0.98
N HIS A 133 28.98 -0.54 -2.19
CA HIS A 133 29.34 0.46 -3.20
C HIS A 133 29.18 1.89 -2.67
N MET A 134 28.04 2.17 -2.05
CA MET A 134 27.77 3.49 -1.45
C MET A 134 28.62 3.75 -0.20
N ALA A 135 28.83 2.72 0.63
CA ALA A 135 29.67 2.81 1.83
C ALA A 135 31.13 3.17 1.50
N ALA A 136 31.61 2.78 0.32
CA ALA A 136 32.91 3.15 -0.23
C ALA A 136 32.98 4.57 -0.82
N GLY A 137 31.85 5.28 -0.93
CA GLY A 137 31.76 6.66 -1.41
C GLY A 137 31.23 6.83 -2.84
N SER A 138 30.87 5.74 -3.51
CA SER A 138 30.35 5.81 -4.89
C SER A 138 28.84 6.08 -4.90
N GLY A 139 28.37 6.87 -5.87
CA GLY A 139 26.96 7.27 -5.94
C GLY A 139 26.05 6.15 -6.46
N VAL A 140 24.77 6.16 -6.06
CA VAL A 140 23.75 5.19 -6.53
C VAL A 140 23.62 5.14 -8.06
N ARG A 141 23.85 6.27 -8.75
CA ARG A 141 23.80 6.33 -10.23
C ARG A 141 24.98 5.64 -10.91
N GLN A 142 26.11 5.49 -10.22
CA GLN A 142 27.31 4.82 -10.72
C GLN A 142 27.23 3.30 -10.54
N PHE A 143 26.26 2.80 -9.78
CA PHE A 143 26.08 1.36 -9.55
C PHE A 143 25.44 0.70 -10.79
N LYS A 144 26.22 -0.13 -11.50
CA LYS A 144 25.83 -0.70 -12.80
C LYS A 144 24.82 -1.85 -12.68
N GLU A 145 24.82 -2.58 -11.57
CA GLU A 145 23.94 -3.72 -11.33
C GLU A 145 22.56 -3.30 -10.78
N LYS A 146 22.30 -1.98 -10.71
CA LYS A 146 21.00 -1.48 -10.28
C LYS A 146 19.92 -1.85 -11.31
N PRO A 147 18.68 -2.04 -10.85
CA PRO A 147 17.56 -2.22 -11.75
C PRO A 147 17.37 -1.09 -12.77
N GLY A 148 16.66 -1.40 -13.85
CA GLY A 148 16.36 -0.49 -14.96
C GLY A 148 15.54 0.77 -14.63
N ILE A 149 15.31 1.10 -13.35
CA ILE A 149 14.68 2.37 -12.95
C ILE A 149 15.67 3.52 -13.22
N PRO A 150 15.33 4.47 -14.11
CA PRO A 150 16.19 5.62 -14.39
C PRO A 150 16.27 6.53 -13.15
N LEU A 151 17.49 6.88 -12.74
CA LEU A 151 17.71 7.82 -11.63
C LEU A 151 18.40 9.08 -12.16
N THR A 152 17.65 10.17 -12.21
CA THR A 152 18.17 11.52 -12.48
C THR A 152 19.05 12.00 -11.31
N PRO A 153 19.87 13.06 -11.47
CA PRO A 153 20.58 13.67 -10.35
C PRO A 153 19.64 14.06 -9.19
N ALA A 154 18.44 14.56 -9.51
CA ALA A 154 17.41 14.90 -8.52
C ALA A 154 16.88 13.66 -7.79
N ALA A 155 16.60 12.57 -8.51
CA ALA A 155 16.17 11.31 -7.91
C ALA A 155 17.26 10.74 -7.00
N ALA A 156 18.53 10.82 -7.38
CA ALA A 156 19.62 10.37 -6.51
C ALA A 156 19.68 11.11 -5.17
N LYS A 157 19.37 12.41 -5.14
CA LYS A 157 19.26 13.20 -3.89
C LYS A 157 18.10 12.71 -3.02
N TYR A 158 16.95 12.42 -3.62
CA TYR A 158 15.81 11.87 -2.87
C TYR A 158 16.06 10.44 -2.39
N PHE A 159 16.76 9.61 -3.16
CA PHE A 159 17.10 8.24 -2.76
C PHE A 159 17.81 8.20 -1.41
N LEU A 160 18.71 9.15 -1.13
CA LEU A 160 19.38 9.27 0.17
C LEU A 160 18.44 9.60 1.34
N LYS A 161 17.26 10.15 1.06
CA LYS A 161 16.23 10.56 2.01
C LYS A 161 15.03 9.60 2.06
N ALA A 162 15.13 8.44 1.41
CA ALA A 162 14.03 7.48 1.36
C ALA A 162 13.73 6.91 2.77
N PRO A 163 12.45 6.68 3.11
CA PRO A 163 12.08 6.13 4.42
C PRO A 163 12.68 4.75 4.71
N ASP A 164 13.08 4.55 5.97
CA ASP A 164 13.79 3.35 6.48
C ASP A 164 13.08 2.01 6.29
N HIS A 165 11.76 2.03 6.07
CA HIS A 165 10.97 0.82 5.87
C HIS A 165 10.88 0.39 4.40
N LEU A 166 11.35 1.21 3.44
CA LEU A 166 11.29 0.87 2.01
C LEU A 166 12.38 -0.13 1.61
N SER A 167 12.08 -0.97 0.63
CA SER A 167 13.02 -1.80 -0.09
C SER A 167 13.88 -0.93 -1.01
N PRO A 168 15.03 -1.42 -1.50
CA PRO A 168 15.82 -0.66 -2.46
C PRO A 168 15.07 -0.32 -3.76
N VAL A 169 14.20 -1.21 -4.25
CA VAL A 169 13.36 -0.94 -5.44
C VAL A 169 12.30 0.11 -5.12
N GLU A 170 11.62 -0.06 -3.99
CA GLU A 170 10.63 0.90 -3.47
C GLU A 170 11.25 2.29 -3.27
N ALA A 171 12.46 2.37 -2.73
CA ALA A 171 13.19 3.62 -2.52
C ALA A 171 13.63 4.27 -3.84
N MET A 172 14.03 3.50 -4.85
CA MET A 172 14.31 4.03 -6.20
C MET A 172 13.06 4.62 -6.84
N ARG A 173 11.93 3.89 -6.78
CA ARG A 173 10.65 4.37 -7.31
C ARG A 173 10.15 5.60 -6.54
N TRP A 174 10.20 5.57 -5.22
CA TRP A 174 9.84 6.70 -4.37
C TRP A 174 10.67 7.93 -4.76
N ALA A 175 11.98 7.76 -4.91
CA ALA A 175 12.89 8.83 -5.30
C ALA A 175 12.60 9.38 -6.71
N GLN A 176 12.24 8.50 -7.66
CA GLN A 176 11.81 8.90 -9.00
C GLN A 176 10.55 9.78 -8.95
N ILE A 177 9.51 9.36 -8.22
CA ILE A 177 8.25 10.10 -8.04
C ILE A 177 8.52 11.46 -7.40
N ARG A 178 9.34 11.50 -6.33
CA ARG A 178 9.72 12.74 -5.65
C ARG A 178 10.49 13.69 -6.57
N ALA A 179 11.38 13.17 -7.42
CA ALA A 179 12.13 13.96 -8.38
C ALA A 179 11.27 14.56 -9.50
N PHE A 180 10.16 13.92 -9.83
CA PHE A 180 9.17 14.46 -10.79
C PHE A 180 8.22 15.49 -10.17
N GLY A 181 8.35 15.80 -8.87
CA GLY A 181 7.50 16.77 -8.17
C GLY A 181 6.34 16.15 -7.39
N GLY A 182 6.25 14.82 -7.32
CA GLY A 182 5.24 14.14 -6.51
C GLY A 182 5.42 14.39 -5.01
N CYS A 183 4.31 14.54 -4.28
CA CYS A 183 4.32 14.70 -2.84
C CYS A 183 4.69 13.38 -2.13
N LYS A 184 5.14 13.48 -0.86
CA LYS A 184 5.54 12.30 -0.08
C LYS A 184 4.40 11.28 0.10
N PRO A 185 3.15 11.69 0.42
CA PRO A 185 2.02 10.77 0.52
C PRO A 185 1.76 9.99 -0.78
N LEU A 186 1.64 10.67 -1.93
CA LEU A 186 1.45 10.02 -3.23
C LEU A 186 2.58 9.02 -3.54
N ALA A 187 3.83 9.40 -3.29
CA ALA A 187 4.96 8.52 -3.54
C ALA A 187 4.91 7.25 -2.67
N LEU A 188 4.46 7.35 -1.42
CA LEU A 188 4.29 6.20 -0.53
C LEU A 188 3.10 5.33 -0.94
N GLU A 189 1.99 5.95 -1.34
CA GLU A 189 0.78 5.27 -1.81
C GLU A 189 1.12 4.37 -3.01
N LEU A 190 1.69 4.96 -4.07
CA LEU A 190 2.04 4.23 -5.28
C LEU A 190 3.06 3.11 -5.03
N VAL A 191 4.06 3.36 -4.20
CA VAL A 191 5.14 2.39 -3.95
C VAL A 191 4.72 1.25 -3.04
N ARG A 192 3.68 1.40 -2.21
CA ARG A 192 3.26 0.34 -1.27
C ARG A 192 2.09 -0.46 -1.79
N ASN A 193 1.15 0.20 -2.46
CA ASN A 193 -0.18 -0.35 -2.72
C ASN A 193 -0.38 -0.77 -4.18
N THR A 194 0.65 -0.66 -5.03
CA THR A 194 0.55 -1.01 -6.45
C THR A 194 1.67 -1.93 -6.90
N ILE A 195 1.64 -2.32 -8.18
CA ILE A 195 2.73 -3.07 -8.82
C ILE A 195 4.06 -2.30 -8.88
N LEU A 196 4.06 -0.97 -8.68
CA LEU A 196 5.25 -0.13 -8.74
C LEU A 196 6.23 -0.35 -7.56
N LYS A 197 5.85 -1.18 -6.58
CA LYS A 197 6.71 -1.65 -5.48
C LYS A 197 7.85 -2.54 -5.97
N GLU A 198 7.68 -3.18 -7.12
CA GLU A 198 8.69 -4.00 -7.79
C GLU A 198 9.09 -3.39 -9.14
N LEU A 199 10.04 -4.04 -9.80
CA LEU A 199 10.39 -3.74 -11.18
C LEU A 199 9.28 -4.20 -12.10
N THR A 200 8.93 -3.32 -13.02
CA THR A 200 7.91 -3.58 -14.02
C THR A 200 8.56 -4.00 -15.33
N ARG A 201 7.79 -4.67 -16.18
CA ARG A 201 8.25 -5.09 -17.51
C ARG A 201 8.58 -3.92 -18.45
N ASP A 202 7.97 -2.75 -18.21
CA ASP A 202 8.08 -1.57 -19.06
C ASP A 202 8.17 -0.30 -18.21
N GLU A 203 9.38 -0.03 -17.74
CA GLU A 203 9.69 1.14 -16.91
C GLU A 203 9.42 2.47 -17.61
N ARG A 204 9.54 2.51 -18.95
CA ARG A 204 9.33 3.74 -19.73
C ARG A 204 7.85 4.09 -19.78
N PHE A 205 6.98 3.12 -19.99
CA PHE A 205 5.54 3.33 -19.91
C PHE A 205 5.12 3.77 -18.51
N TRP A 206 5.57 3.09 -17.45
CA TRP A 206 5.19 3.46 -16.08
C TRP A 206 5.69 4.84 -15.67
N GLU A 207 6.82 5.31 -16.19
CA GLU A 207 7.22 6.72 -16.04
C GLU A 207 6.16 7.68 -16.61
N THR A 208 5.55 7.38 -17.75
CA THR A 208 4.47 8.22 -18.33
C THR A 208 3.24 8.25 -17.42
N VAL A 209 2.88 7.12 -16.81
CA VAL A 209 1.75 7.02 -15.87
C VAL A 209 2.05 7.82 -14.60
N ILE A 210 3.26 7.69 -14.02
CA ILE A 210 3.66 8.45 -12.83
C ILE A 210 3.60 9.95 -13.10
N ARG A 211 4.16 10.41 -14.23
CA ARG A 211 4.13 11.83 -14.61
C ARG A 211 2.71 12.34 -14.79
N PHE A 212 1.84 11.54 -15.42
CA PHE A 212 0.42 11.84 -15.53
C PHE A 212 -0.21 12.03 -14.14
N LEU A 213 -0.09 11.06 -13.23
CA LEU A 213 -0.68 11.13 -11.90
C LEU A 213 -0.20 12.33 -11.07
N ILE A 214 1.09 12.69 -11.19
CA ILE A 214 1.64 13.89 -10.53
C ILE A 214 1.01 15.17 -11.09
N ARG A 215 0.81 15.24 -12.41
CA ARG A 215 0.21 16.40 -13.08
C ARG A 215 -1.24 16.61 -12.69
N GLU A 216 -2.02 15.53 -12.61
CA GLU A 216 -3.47 15.61 -12.33
C GLU A 216 -3.81 16.02 -10.89
N LYS A 217 -2.83 15.97 -9.95
CA LYS A 217 -3.01 16.39 -8.55
C LYS A 217 -4.28 15.84 -7.89
N LEU A 218 -4.42 14.51 -7.92
CA LEU A 218 -5.54 13.79 -7.31
C LEU A 218 -5.78 14.24 -5.87
N SER A 219 -7.03 14.53 -5.54
CA SER A 219 -7.45 14.86 -4.18
C SER A 219 -7.49 13.62 -3.28
N TYR A 220 -7.93 12.48 -3.83
CA TYR A 220 -7.92 11.19 -3.13
C TYR A 220 -6.77 10.27 -3.54
N LEU A 221 -5.75 10.11 -2.67
CA LEU A 221 -4.54 9.33 -3.00
C LEU A 221 -4.77 7.86 -3.36
N PRO A 222 -5.65 7.09 -2.68
CA PRO A 222 -5.89 5.70 -3.05
C PRO A 222 -6.45 5.53 -4.46
N GLU A 223 -7.06 6.58 -5.06
CA GLU A 223 -7.41 6.56 -6.47
C GLU A 223 -6.20 6.41 -7.38
N ALA A 224 -5.07 7.02 -7.03
CA ALA A 224 -3.83 6.85 -7.80
C ALA A 224 -3.44 5.37 -7.90
N SER A 225 -3.60 4.63 -6.79
CA SER A 225 -3.36 3.18 -6.75
C SER A 225 -4.37 2.40 -7.57
N MET A 226 -5.65 2.78 -7.53
CA MET A 226 -6.70 2.17 -8.36
C MET A 226 -6.42 2.35 -9.85
N LEU A 227 -6.01 3.55 -10.26
CA LEU A 227 -5.67 3.84 -11.65
C LEU A 227 -4.46 3.04 -12.11
N VAL A 228 -3.42 2.90 -11.27
CA VAL A 228 -2.27 2.05 -11.58
C VAL A 228 -2.67 0.59 -11.72
N ASP A 229 -3.45 0.06 -10.78
CA ASP A 229 -3.93 -1.32 -10.82
C ASP A 229 -4.79 -1.57 -12.06
N PHE A 230 -5.70 -0.64 -12.38
CA PHE A 230 -6.52 -0.69 -13.58
C PHE A 230 -5.66 -0.72 -14.85
N ILE A 231 -4.69 0.18 -14.98
CA ILE A 231 -3.80 0.23 -16.15
C ILE A 231 -3.00 -1.09 -16.28
N ASP A 232 -2.51 -1.66 -15.18
CA ASP A 232 -1.84 -2.96 -15.22
C ASP A 232 -2.80 -4.09 -15.67
N GLN A 233 -4.03 -4.08 -15.16
CA GLN A 233 -5.04 -5.06 -15.54
C GLN A 233 -5.41 -4.97 -17.03
N GLN A 234 -5.50 -3.77 -17.59
CA GLN A 234 -5.83 -3.58 -19.00
C GLN A 234 -4.65 -3.91 -19.92
N LYS A 235 -3.46 -3.38 -19.62
CA LYS A 235 -2.32 -3.42 -20.53
C LYS A 235 -1.52 -4.72 -20.47
N TYR A 236 -1.53 -5.36 -19.31
CA TYR A 236 -0.44 -6.25 -18.94
C TYR A 236 -0.92 -7.61 -18.43
N GLN A 237 -2.03 -7.66 -17.69
CA GLN A 237 -2.55 -8.93 -17.19
C GLN A 237 -3.36 -9.66 -18.27
N PRO A 238 -3.29 -11.01 -18.32
CA PRO A 238 -4.18 -11.80 -19.18
C PRO A 238 -5.66 -11.46 -18.93
N ALA A 239 -6.42 -11.30 -20.00
CA ALA A 239 -7.85 -11.01 -19.94
C ALA A 239 -8.62 -12.06 -19.14
N GLU A 240 -8.25 -13.34 -19.25
CA GLU A 240 -8.88 -14.42 -18.46
C GLU A 240 -8.74 -14.23 -16.93
N LYS A 241 -7.69 -13.52 -16.48
CA LYS A 241 -7.46 -13.24 -15.05
C LYS A 241 -8.24 -12.03 -14.58
N VAL A 242 -8.44 -11.03 -15.44
CA VAL A 242 -9.05 -9.73 -15.07
C VAL A 242 -10.52 -9.61 -15.47
N TRP A 243 -10.96 -10.40 -16.44
CA TRP A 243 -12.30 -10.44 -16.99
C TRP A 243 -12.96 -11.82 -16.82
N GLY A 244 -12.17 -12.84 -16.53
CA GLY A 244 -12.59 -14.21 -16.27
C GLY A 244 -12.64 -15.11 -17.51
N ARG A 245 -13.15 -16.34 -17.32
CA ARG A 245 -13.14 -17.37 -18.39
C ARG A 245 -13.75 -16.83 -19.68
N GLY A 246 -13.04 -17.07 -20.79
CA GLY A 246 -13.41 -16.55 -22.12
C GLY A 246 -12.66 -15.29 -22.55
N GLY A 247 -11.97 -14.59 -21.64
CA GLY A 247 -11.15 -13.42 -22.01
C GLY A 247 -9.88 -13.75 -22.80
N GLY A 248 -9.32 -14.96 -22.61
CA GLY A 248 -8.11 -15.42 -23.28
C GLY A 248 -6.81 -14.97 -22.59
N PRO A 249 -5.65 -15.43 -23.11
CA PRO A 249 -4.34 -15.25 -22.45
C PRO A 249 -3.71 -13.87 -22.70
N LEU A 250 -4.24 -13.09 -23.64
CA LEU A 250 -3.72 -11.77 -23.98
C LEU A 250 -4.37 -10.69 -23.10
N PRO A 251 -3.70 -9.55 -22.86
CA PRO A 251 -4.33 -8.41 -22.19
C PRO A 251 -5.51 -7.84 -22.97
N LEU A 252 -6.45 -7.20 -22.25
CA LEU A 252 -7.61 -6.56 -22.89
C LEU A 252 -7.21 -5.39 -23.80
N GLN A 253 -6.18 -4.64 -23.42
CA GLN A 253 -5.68 -3.47 -24.16
C GLN A 253 -4.15 -3.44 -24.17
N PRO A 254 -3.46 -4.35 -24.89
CA PRO A 254 -1.99 -4.41 -24.90
C PRO A 254 -1.36 -3.10 -25.39
N GLU A 255 -2.03 -2.40 -26.30
CA GLU A 255 -1.62 -1.10 -26.85
C GLU A 255 -1.99 0.12 -25.98
N PHE A 256 -2.44 -0.10 -24.73
CA PHE A 256 -2.84 0.98 -23.84
C PHE A 256 -1.74 2.05 -23.72
N THR A 257 -2.11 3.31 -23.94
CA THR A 257 -1.22 4.48 -23.87
C THR A 257 -1.85 5.59 -23.04
N MET A 258 -1.02 6.43 -22.44
CA MET A 258 -1.43 7.65 -21.73
C MET A 258 -1.60 8.85 -22.67
N LYS A 259 -1.15 8.76 -23.93
CA LYS A 259 -1.25 9.85 -24.91
C LYS A 259 -2.72 10.17 -25.18
N GLY A 260 -3.09 11.45 -25.05
CA GLY A 260 -4.45 11.94 -25.32
C GLY A 260 -5.49 11.62 -24.23
N ARG A 261 -5.10 11.00 -23.10
CA ARG A 261 -6.01 10.74 -21.99
C ARG A 261 -6.08 11.90 -21.01
N THR A 262 -7.27 12.18 -20.51
CA THR A 262 -7.53 13.04 -19.35
C THR A 262 -7.88 12.19 -18.13
N LEU A 263 -7.76 12.74 -16.91
CA LEU A 263 -8.18 12.04 -15.70
C LEU A 263 -9.62 11.53 -15.80
N ARG A 264 -10.56 12.42 -16.17
CA ARG A 264 -11.98 12.09 -16.34
C ARG A 264 -12.21 10.92 -17.30
N SER A 265 -11.51 10.92 -18.44
CA SER A 265 -11.63 9.83 -19.43
C SER A 265 -11.15 8.49 -18.88
N LEU A 266 -10.12 8.51 -18.05
CA LEU A 266 -9.53 7.32 -17.45
C LEU A 266 -10.38 6.79 -16.30
N GLN A 267 -10.87 7.68 -15.43
CA GLN A 267 -11.81 7.37 -14.36
C GLN A 267 -13.08 6.70 -14.89
N ARG A 268 -13.72 7.31 -15.89
CA ARG A 268 -14.92 6.75 -16.53
C ARG A 268 -14.67 5.35 -17.10
N HIS A 269 -13.51 5.14 -17.72
CA HIS A 269 -13.15 3.84 -18.27
C HIS A 269 -12.93 2.79 -17.18
N MET A 270 -12.19 3.14 -16.12
CA MET A 270 -12.00 2.29 -14.95
C MET A 270 -13.35 1.94 -14.30
N TYR A 271 -14.21 2.93 -14.10
CA TYR A 271 -15.51 2.76 -13.48
C TYR A 271 -16.41 1.81 -14.29
N ASN A 272 -16.55 2.04 -15.60
CA ASN A 272 -17.35 1.18 -16.48
C ASN A 272 -16.85 -0.26 -16.44
N TRP A 273 -15.53 -0.46 -16.54
CA TRP A 273 -14.93 -1.79 -16.45
C TRP A 273 -15.21 -2.47 -15.11
N ARG A 274 -15.08 -1.75 -13.98
CA ARG A 274 -15.39 -2.30 -12.64
C ARG A 274 -16.87 -2.62 -12.48
N LYS A 275 -17.77 -1.78 -13.01
CA LYS A 275 -19.22 -2.02 -13.03
C LYS A 275 -19.53 -3.32 -13.77
N GLU A 276 -18.98 -3.51 -14.96
CA GLU A 276 -19.17 -4.75 -15.72
C GLU A 276 -18.61 -5.98 -15.00
N LEU A 277 -17.42 -5.85 -14.39
CA LEU A 277 -16.82 -6.92 -13.61
C LEU A 277 -17.67 -7.31 -12.40
N LEU A 278 -18.22 -6.33 -11.67
CA LEU A 278 -19.10 -6.57 -10.53
C LEU A 278 -20.40 -7.28 -10.92
N LEU A 279 -20.95 -6.96 -12.08
CA LEU A 279 -22.19 -7.56 -12.56
C LEU A 279 -21.97 -8.97 -13.12
N LYS A 280 -20.92 -9.16 -13.92
CA LYS A 280 -20.67 -10.41 -14.65
C LYS A 280 -19.86 -11.41 -13.82
N GLN A 281 -18.85 -10.94 -13.06
CA GLN A 281 -17.94 -11.78 -12.28
C GLN A 281 -17.60 -11.17 -10.90
N PRO A 282 -18.57 -11.15 -9.95
CA PRO A 282 -18.38 -10.54 -8.64
C PRO A 282 -17.20 -11.09 -7.82
N SER A 283 -16.75 -12.31 -8.11
CA SER A 283 -15.60 -12.95 -7.45
C SER A 283 -14.25 -12.32 -7.82
N LEU A 284 -14.15 -11.71 -9.01
CA LEU A 284 -12.94 -11.04 -9.49
C LEU A 284 -12.87 -9.57 -9.07
N ALA A 285 -14.00 -8.97 -8.71
CA ALA A 285 -14.05 -7.60 -8.25
C ALA A 285 -13.40 -7.46 -6.86
N LYS A 286 -12.25 -6.80 -6.79
CA LYS A 286 -11.60 -6.43 -5.51
C LYS A 286 -12.59 -5.59 -4.67
N ARG A 287 -12.81 -6.00 -3.42
CA ARG A 287 -13.73 -5.36 -2.45
C ARG A 287 -12.98 -4.38 -1.55
N ASN A 288 -12.60 -3.21 -2.04
CA ASN A 288 -11.45 -2.56 -1.40
C ASN A 288 -11.62 -1.14 -0.89
N PHE A 289 -12.80 -0.50 -0.96
CA PHE A 289 -12.88 0.88 -0.50
C PHE A 289 -14.10 1.10 0.37
N HIS A 290 -13.85 1.30 1.65
CA HIS A 290 -14.84 1.70 2.63
C HIS A 290 -14.50 3.09 3.12
N TRP A 291 -15.52 3.89 3.43
CA TRP A 291 -15.39 5.15 4.15
C TRP A 291 -16.29 5.14 5.37
N ASP A 292 -15.98 6.01 6.32
CA ASP A 292 -16.76 6.15 7.54
C ASP A 292 -18.12 6.78 7.22
N ALA A 293 -19.13 6.39 7.98
CA ALA A 293 -20.43 7.01 7.92
C ALA A 293 -20.37 8.47 8.38
N ILE A 294 -21.23 9.30 7.81
CA ILE A 294 -21.47 10.66 8.31
C ILE A 294 -22.31 10.61 9.60
N GLU A 295 -22.41 11.74 10.31
CA GLU A 295 -23.21 11.86 11.54
C GLU A 295 -24.72 11.97 11.25
N VAL A 296 -25.24 11.04 10.47
CA VAL A 296 -26.67 10.87 10.15
C VAL A 296 -27.00 9.40 10.39
N GLN A 297 -28.12 9.12 11.05
CA GLN A 297 -28.49 7.75 11.40
C GLN A 297 -29.33 7.09 10.30
N PRO A 298 -29.12 5.78 10.04
CA PRO A 298 -30.02 5.02 9.19
C PRO A 298 -31.43 4.98 9.77
N MET A 299 -32.42 4.74 8.91
CA MET A 299 -33.81 4.62 9.31
C MET A 299 -34.38 3.27 8.93
N VAL A 300 -35.13 2.69 9.87
CA VAL A 300 -36.03 1.57 9.62
C VAL A 300 -37.43 2.03 9.98
N HIS A 301 -38.36 2.02 9.03
CA HIS A 301 -39.76 2.37 9.27
C HIS A 301 -40.66 1.22 8.82
N GLN A 302 -41.54 0.78 9.70
CA GLN A 302 -42.48 -0.30 9.42
C GLN A 302 -43.86 0.31 9.17
N ASP A 303 -44.42 0.06 7.98
CA ASP A 303 -45.75 0.49 7.59
C ASP A 303 -46.54 -0.72 7.10
N GLY A 304 -47.40 -1.26 7.98
CA GLY A 304 -48.06 -2.55 7.79
C GLY A 304 -47.07 -3.67 7.47
N ASN A 305 -47.21 -4.28 6.29
CA ASN A 305 -46.34 -5.36 5.80
C ASN A 305 -45.11 -4.86 5.00
N ILE A 306 -44.94 -3.56 4.85
CA ILE A 306 -43.83 -2.96 4.11
C ILE A 306 -42.81 -2.41 5.12
N ARG A 307 -41.55 -2.82 4.95
CA ARG A 307 -40.44 -2.26 5.72
C ARG A 307 -39.62 -1.33 4.84
N TRP A 308 -39.54 -0.06 5.22
CA TRP A 308 -38.70 0.97 4.61
C TRP A 308 -37.35 1.04 5.31
N LEU A 309 -36.28 1.16 4.52
CA LEU A 309 -34.90 1.22 4.98
C LEU A 309 -34.18 2.37 4.30
N ILE A 310 -33.54 3.24 5.08
CA ILE A 310 -32.60 4.26 4.58
C ILE A 310 -31.25 3.99 5.22
N PHE A 311 -30.20 3.85 4.41
CA PHE A 311 -28.84 3.64 4.90
C PHE A 311 -27.79 4.16 3.93
N GLU A 312 -26.64 4.53 4.47
CA GLU A 312 -25.51 5.06 3.71
C GLU A 312 -24.79 3.98 2.92
N LEU A 313 -24.38 4.30 1.71
CA LEU A 313 -23.56 3.44 0.88
C LEU A 313 -22.08 3.72 1.19
N LEU A 314 -21.52 2.93 2.10
CA LEU A 314 -20.19 3.14 2.67
C LEU A 314 -19.03 2.53 1.87
N ASN A 315 -19.28 2.08 0.65
CA ASN A 315 -18.23 1.51 -0.19
C ASN A 315 -18.50 1.66 -1.68
N ASP A 316 -17.42 1.62 -2.45
CA ASP A 316 -17.40 1.75 -3.90
C ASP A 316 -18.29 0.70 -4.60
N ARG A 317 -18.29 -0.54 -4.09
CA ARG A 317 -19.16 -1.60 -4.59
C ARG A 317 -20.64 -1.27 -4.36
N ALA A 318 -20.99 -0.73 -3.21
CA ALA A 318 -22.36 -0.35 -2.88
C ALA A 318 -22.85 0.77 -3.82
N LEU A 319 -22.02 1.80 -4.07
CA LEU A 319 -22.33 2.86 -5.04
C LEU A 319 -22.49 2.32 -6.46
N MET A 320 -21.58 1.44 -6.92
CA MET A 320 -21.67 0.82 -8.25
C MET A 320 -22.93 -0.02 -8.42
N LEU A 321 -23.29 -0.82 -7.40
CA LEU A 321 -24.51 -1.64 -7.42
C LEU A 321 -25.77 -0.79 -7.35
N GLU A 322 -25.73 0.34 -6.64
CA GLU A 322 -26.83 1.29 -6.62
C GLU A 322 -27.02 1.94 -7.99
N GLY A 323 -25.97 2.53 -8.55
CA GLY A 323 -26.02 3.16 -9.87
C GLY A 323 -26.38 2.18 -11.00
N ALA A 324 -25.97 0.91 -10.90
CA ALA A 324 -26.39 -0.13 -11.84
C ALA A 324 -27.88 -0.48 -11.72
N ALA A 325 -28.41 -0.59 -10.50
CA ALA A 325 -29.81 -0.95 -10.27
C ALA A 325 -30.78 0.20 -10.55
N MET A 326 -30.33 1.42 -10.28
CA MET A 326 -31.13 2.64 -10.37
C MET A 326 -30.86 3.44 -11.65
N ASP A 327 -29.93 3.00 -12.50
CA ASP A 327 -29.63 3.59 -13.82
C ASP A 327 -29.23 5.08 -13.77
N HIS A 328 -28.33 5.41 -12.85
CA HIS A 328 -27.72 6.75 -12.74
C HIS A 328 -26.24 6.67 -12.33
N CYS A 329 -25.51 7.78 -12.51
CA CYS A 329 -24.04 7.82 -12.42
C CYS A 329 -23.49 7.92 -10.97
N VAL A 330 -24.22 7.45 -9.96
CA VAL A 330 -23.81 7.63 -8.56
C VAL A 330 -22.52 6.88 -8.20
N GLY A 331 -22.15 5.86 -8.98
CA GLY A 331 -20.88 5.20 -8.78
C GLY A 331 -19.65 6.03 -9.17
N ASP A 332 -19.84 7.18 -9.81
CA ASP A 332 -18.77 8.16 -10.04
C ASP A 332 -18.46 9.00 -8.77
N TYR A 333 -19.27 8.87 -7.70
CA TYR A 333 -19.15 9.66 -6.46
C TYR A 333 -18.16 9.09 -5.43
N VAL A 334 -17.39 8.05 -5.79
CA VAL A 334 -16.47 7.36 -4.85
C VAL A 334 -15.51 8.33 -4.18
N GLU A 335 -14.95 9.28 -4.92
CA GLU A 335 -14.00 10.27 -4.38
C GLU A 335 -14.69 11.23 -3.41
N GLN A 336 -15.84 11.79 -3.80
CA GLN A 336 -16.61 12.73 -3.01
C GLN A 336 -17.09 12.10 -1.70
N CYS A 337 -17.49 10.83 -1.73
CA CYS A 337 -17.86 10.08 -0.53
C CYS A 337 -16.67 9.77 0.37
N ALA A 338 -15.54 9.34 -0.20
CA ALA A 338 -14.34 9.08 0.59
C ALA A 338 -13.80 10.34 1.29
N GLU A 339 -14.00 11.52 0.69
CA GLU A 339 -13.59 12.81 1.24
C GLU A 339 -14.67 13.49 2.10
N ARG A 340 -15.83 12.86 2.28
CA ARG A 340 -17.00 13.42 3.00
C ARG A 340 -17.50 14.75 2.42
N LYS A 341 -17.30 14.97 1.12
CA LYS A 341 -17.89 16.08 0.35
C LYS A 341 -19.32 15.78 -0.10
N SER A 342 -19.65 14.50 -0.22
CA SER A 342 -20.98 14.01 -0.56
C SER A 342 -21.21 12.71 0.20
N SER A 343 -22.45 12.43 0.59
CA SER A 343 -22.83 11.17 1.21
C SER A 343 -24.04 10.61 0.48
N ILE A 344 -23.90 9.38 -0.01
CA ILE A 344 -24.94 8.73 -0.82
C ILE A 344 -25.67 7.70 0.02
N TRP A 345 -27.00 7.79 0.00
CA TRP A 345 -27.90 6.92 0.74
C TRP A 345 -28.85 6.20 -0.20
N SER A 346 -29.27 4.99 0.19
CA SER A 346 -30.27 4.20 -0.55
C SER A 346 -31.52 4.05 0.30
N LEU A 347 -32.66 4.50 -0.24
CA LEU A 347 -33.99 4.21 0.27
C LEU A 347 -34.51 2.94 -0.40
N ARG A 348 -34.85 1.93 0.40
CA ARG A 348 -35.34 0.63 -0.05
C ARG A 348 -36.63 0.24 0.65
N ILE A 349 -37.45 -0.54 -0.05
CA ILE A 349 -38.59 -1.26 0.53
C ILE A 349 -38.30 -2.75 0.55
N HIS A 350 -38.67 -3.41 1.65
CA HIS A 350 -38.76 -4.85 1.73
C HIS A 350 -40.24 -5.21 1.86
N ALA A 351 -40.81 -5.74 0.77
CA ALA A 351 -42.17 -6.26 0.73
C ALA A 351 -42.12 -7.71 0.24
N LYS A 352 -42.82 -8.62 0.93
CA LYS A 352 -42.90 -10.06 0.57
C LYS A 352 -41.52 -10.73 0.37
N GLY A 353 -40.51 -10.31 1.13
CA GLY A 353 -39.16 -10.88 1.12
C GLY A 353 -38.23 -10.39 0.00
N CYS A 354 -38.68 -9.56 -0.94
CA CYS A 354 -37.85 -9.00 -2.00
C CYS A 354 -37.46 -7.53 -1.72
N PRO A 355 -36.17 -7.21 -1.56
CA PRO A 355 -35.72 -5.83 -1.41
C PRO A 355 -35.76 -5.08 -2.75
N LYS A 356 -36.49 -3.96 -2.82
CA LYS A 356 -36.53 -3.05 -3.98
C LYS A 356 -35.96 -1.69 -3.61
N ARG A 357 -35.10 -1.15 -4.47
CA ARG A 357 -34.57 0.22 -4.36
C ARG A 357 -35.60 1.21 -4.89
N MET A 358 -35.77 2.31 -4.17
CA MET A 358 -36.80 3.31 -4.45
C MET A 358 -36.19 4.66 -4.79
N VAL A 359 -35.21 5.13 -4.00
CA VAL A 359 -34.60 6.44 -4.17
C VAL A 359 -33.12 6.36 -3.81
N THR A 360 -32.28 6.99 -4.61
CA THR A 360 -30.90 7.33 -4.24
C THR A 360 -30.86 8.78 -3.80
N ILE A 361 -30.30 9.01 -2.62
CA ILE A 361 -30.29 10.32 -1.96
C ILE A 361 -28.84 10.78 -1.85
N GLU A 362 -28.58 12.02 -2.22
CA GLU A 362 -27.31 12.70 -2.01
C GLU A 362 -27.46 13.73 -0.89
N ILE A 363 -26.58 13.65 0.09
CA ILE A 363 -26.44 14.62 1.18
C ILE A 363 -25.12 15.36 1.02
N ASP A 364 -25.17 16.68 1.10
CA ASP A 364 -24.02 17.53 1.37
C ASP A 364 -23.75 17.54 2.88
N PRO A 365 -22.66 16.91 3.37
CA PRO A 365 -22.41 16.78 4.81
C PRO A 365 -22.06 18.12 5.47
N GLU A 366 -21.49 19.08 4.73
CA GLU A 366 -21.12 20.40 5.24
C GLU A 366 -22.37 21.26 5.48
N ARG A 367 -23.29 21.25 4.50
CA ARG A 367 -24.56 21.99 4.60
C ARG A 367 -25.63 21.27 5.43
N LYS A 368 -25.42 19.99 5.75
CA LYS A 368 -26.45 19.09 6.31
C LYS A 368 -27.74 19.17 5.51
N ALA A 369 -27.63 19.06 4.20
CA ALA A 369 -28.74 19.22 3.27
C ALA A 369 -28.83 18.04 2.31
N ILE A 370 -30.05 17.58 2.04
CA ILE A 370 -30.33 16.71 0.90
C ILE A 370 -30.33 17.60 -0.35
N VAL A 371 -29.33 17.39 -1.20
CA VAL A 371 -29.10 18.16 -2.44
C VAL A 371 -29.66 17.46 -3.67
N GLN A 372 -29.90 16.15 -3.59
CA GLN A 372 -30.55 15.40 -4.65
C GLN A 372 -31.26 14.18 -4.08
N ALA A 373 -32.43 13.82 -4.62
CA ALA A 373 -33.12 12.58 -4.27
C ALA A 373 -33.91 12.08 -5.48
N ASN A 374 -33.39 11.07 -6.18
CA ASN A 374 -33.96 10.59 -7.43
C ASN A 374 -34.33 9.11 -7.37
N ALA A 375 -35.41 8.76 -8.05
CA ALA A 375 -35.78 7.40 -8.35
C ALA A 375 -34.97 6.85 -9.54
N LYS A 376 -35.39 5.68 -10.06
CA LYS A 376 -34.70 5.02 -11.17
C LYS A 376 -34.66 5.93 -12.40
N SER A 377 -33.55 5.93 -13.12
CA SER A 377 -33.32 6.73 -14.34
C SER A 377 -33.52 8.24 -14.14
N ASN A 378 -33.18 8.74 -12.94
CA ASN A 378 -33.33 10.14 -12.52
C ASN A 378 -34.79 10.64 -12.48
N GLU A 379 -35.77 9.74 -12.36
CA GLU A 379 -37.17 10.13 -12.16
C GLU A 379 -37.42 10.72 -10.76
N ASP A 380 -38.56 11.39 -10.61
CA ASP A 380 -39.06 11.87 -9.33
C ASP A 380 -39.39 10.72 -8.37
N PRO A 381 -39.05 10.84 -7.07
CA PRO A 381 -39.51 9.89 -6.06
C PRO A 381 -41.03 9.80 -5.99
N SER A 382 -41.56 8.59 -5.73
CA SER A 382 -43.00 8.42 -5.52
C SER A 382 -43.49 9.17 -4.27
N PRO A 383 -44.78 9.55 -4.17
CA PRO A 383 -45.31 10.28 -3.02
C PRO A 383 -45.03 9.59 -1.68
N ALA A 384 -45.18 8.27 -1.62
CA ALA A 384 -44.86 7.48 -0.41
C ALA A 384 -43.35 7.54 -0.07
N ALA A 385 -42.47 7.51 -1.09
CA ALA A 385 -41.04 7.65 -0.86
C ALA A 385 -40.67 9.07 -0.41
N LYS A 386 -41.31 10.12 -0.96
CA LYS A 386 -41.14 11.51 -0.53
C LYS A 386 -41.56 11.69 0.93
N GLU A 387 -42.67 11.10 1.37
CA GLU A 387 -43.11 11.14 2.76
C GLU A 387 -42.10 10.50 3.72
N ILE A 388 -41.60 9.31 3.39
CA ILE A 388 -40.58 8.61 4.17
C ILE A 388 -39.28 9.42 4.23
N LEU A 389 -38.88 10.03 3.10
CA LEU A 389 -37.71 10.90 3.02
C LEU A 389 -37.86 12.13 3.91
N GLN A 390 -39.01 12.81 3.88
CA GLN A 390 -39.31 13.99 4.71
C GLN A 390 -39.30 13.65 6.21
N ARG A 391 -39.87 12.50 6.60
CA ARG A 391 -39.85 12.02 7.99
C ARG A 391 -38.41 11.80 8.46
N TRP A 392 -37.58 11.16 7.62
CA TRP A 392 -36.18 10.95 7.93
C TRP A 392 -35.38 12.25 8.00
N ALA A 393 -35.56 13.14 7.02
CA ALA A 393 -34.89 14.44 6.96
C ALA A 393 -35.19 15.28 8.21
N THR A 394 -36.47 15.35 8.62
CA THR A 394 -36.90 16.03 9.85
C THR A 394 -36.24 15.44 11.09
N ARG A 395 -36.17 14.10 11.19
CA ARG A 395 -35.56 13.41 12.34
C ARG A 395 -34.07 13.71 12.47
N GLU A 396 -33.36 13.78 11.35
CA GLU A 396 -31.90 13.99 11.32
C GLU A 396 -31.51 15.47 11.22
N GLY A 397 -32.48 16.39 11.15
CA GLY A 397 -32.24 17.82 11.02
C GLY A 397 -31.63 18.21 9.66
N LEU A 398 -31.99 17.50 8.59
CA LEU A 398 -31.51 17.76 7.24
C LEU A 398 -32.40 18.77 6.51
N ALA A 399 -31.79 19.78 5.89
CA ALA A 399 -32.50 20.69 4.99
C ALA A 399 -32.85 19.97 3.68
N MET A 400 -34.04 20.21 3.14
CA MET A 400 -34.48 19.65 1.86
C MET A 400 -34.36 20.73 0.78
N CYS A 401 -33.26 20.72 0.03
CA CYS A 401 -33.03 21.60 -1.12
C CYS A 401 -33.29 20.82 -2.41
N LEU A 402 -34.51 20.31 -2.57
CA LEU A 402 -34.95 19.74 -3.84
C LEU A 402 -35.33 20.92 -4.73
N GLU A 403 -34.50 21.26 -5.73
CA GLU A 403 -34.90 22.25 -6.73
C GLU A 403 -36.21 21.80 -7.40
N GLU A 404 -37.17 22.72 -7.53
CA GLU A 404 -38.44 22.52 -8.24
C GLU A 404 -38.26 22.29 -9.74
#